data_AF-A0A936H1V2-F1
#
_entry.id   AF-A0A936H1V2-F1
#
_cell.length_a   1.000
_cell.length_b   1.000
_cell.length_c   1.000
_cell.angle_alpha   90.00
_cell.angle_beta   90.00
_cell.angle_gamma   90.00
#
_symmetry.space_group_name_H-M   'P 1'
#
loop_
_entity.id
_entity.type
_entity.pdbx_description
1 polymer ?
#
loop_
_entity_poly.entity_id
_entity_poly.type
_entity_poly.pdbx_seq_one_letter_code
_entity_poly.pdbx_strand_id
1 'polypeptide(L)'
;MSPESFKHQILPLKDRMYRLALRITGNPAEAEDALQEVWIKLWKQGDQLLQIQNLEAWCVRVTKNHCIDKVRNKKPEVREWTEALEAVSWDQSPERKAEQQDTLRLVRDAIGRLPEKLQLVMHLRDIEGLSYHEIEEALEMPMAQVKVNLFRAATGACSTTKHRTTMNNPFIRELLDKYFRRETTLEEEKTLREFFSRDVADPDLKPYQELFSFFQIEQLQQPSEGLEERFFEQLSKRETSEPKRPEAILRTLRPWLVRAAMVAFLLIGSWWIYTRNEMNPATETAAIDWSKYEPKTPEEALRITKEALGKASRHLNKGTSMAMEEMNLMGEMGKVLH
;
A
#
# COMPACT_ATOMS: atom_id res chain seq x y z
N MET A 1 9.10 -11.49 -12.36
CA MET A 1 9.22 -12.61 -11.39
C MET A 1 8.64 -13.90 -11.95
N SER A 2 9.33 -15.04 -11.78
CA SER A 2 8.90 -16.35 -12.29
C SER A 2 7.89 -17.04 -11.35
N PRO A 3 7.04 -17.94 -11.87
CA PRO A 3 6.12 -18.74 -11.05
C PRO A 3 6.81 -19.50 -9.91
N GLU A 4 7.97 -20.10 -10.19
CA GLU A 4 8.71 -20.86 -9.17
C GLU A 4 9.28 -19.96 -8.08
N SER A 5 9.80 -18.79 -8.42
CA SER A 5 10.28 -17.82 -7.43
C SER A 5 9.16 -17.39 -6.49
N PHE A 6 7.93 -17.21 -7.00
CA PHE A 6 6.76 -16.89 -6.17
C PHE A 6 6.38 -18.01 -5.22
N LYS A 7 6.37 -19.25 -5.72
CA LYS A 7 6.10 -20.43 -4.92
C LYS A 7 7.10 -20.61 -3.78
N HIS A 8 8.37 -20.29 -4.01
CA HIS A 8 9.41 -20.46 -3.00
C HIS A 8 9.54 -19.29 -2.02
N GLN A 9 9.19 -18.07 -2.41
CA GLN A 9 9.42 -16.88 -1.59
C GLN A 9 8.16 -16.33 -0.92
N ILE A 10 7.01 -16.37 -1.59
CA ILE A 10 5.78 -15.71 -1.12
C ILE A 10 4.80 -16.71 -0.53
N LEU A 11 4.58 -17.87 -1.17
CA LEU A 11 3.63 -18.86 -0.65
C LEU A 11 3.96 -19.42 0.74
N PRO A 12 5.23 -19.57 1.17
CA PRO A 12 5.51 -19.96 2.56
C PRO A 12 4.98 -18.95 3.60
N LEU A 13 4.75 -17.70 3.18
CA LEU A 13 4.21 -16.63 4.04
C LEU A 13 2.68 -16.59 4.03
N LYS A 14 2.00 -17.45 3.24
CA LYS A 14 0.55 -17.42 3.04
C LYS A 14 -0.24 -17.46 4.34
N ASP A 15 0.13 -18.34 5.26
CA ASP A 15 -0.64 -18.57 6.48
C ASP A 15 -0.52 -17.36 7.41
N ARG A 16 0.68 -16.77 7.49
CA ARG A 16 0.91 -15.52 8.22
C ARG A 16 0.13 -14.37 7.62
N MET A 17 0.20 -14.19 6.31
CA MET A 17 -0.53 -13.13 5.61
C MET A 17 -2.05 -13.29 5.78
N TYR A 18 -2.54 -14.53 5.72
CA TYR A 18 -3.93 -14.87 5.97
C TYR A 18 -4.36 -14.51 7.40
N ARG A 19 -3.60 -14.94 8.42
CA ARG A 19 -3.89 -14.62 9.83
C ARG A 19 -3.94 -13.13 10.10
N LEU A 20 -3.01 -12.38 9.52
CA LEU A 20 -3.00 -10.92 9.60
C LEU A 20 -4.20 -10.30 8.88
N ALA A 21 -4.56 -10.80 7.70
CA ALA A 21 -5.73 -10.34 6.96
C ALA A 21 -7.01 -10.60 7.74
N LEU A 22 -7.18 -11.83 8.24
CA LEU A 22 -8.30 -12.25 9.10
C LEU A 22 -8.38 -11.39 10.36
N ARG A 23 -7.23 -11.04 10.94
CA ARG A 23 -7.19 -10.17 12.12
C ARG A 23 -7.77 -8.78 11.84
N ILE A 24 -7.51 -8.24 10.64
CA ILE A 24 -7.92 -6.88 10.26
C ILE A 24 -9.35 -6.87 9.73
N THR A 25 -9.73 -7.84 8.90
CA THR A 25 -11.05 -7.91 8.26
C THR A 25 -12.12 -8.47 9.19
N GLY A 26 -11.76 -9.39 10.10
CA GLY A 26 -12.68 -10.10 10.98
C GLY A 26 -13.57 -11.12 10.27
N ASN A 27 -13.40 -11.32 8.95
CA ASN A 27 -14.18 -12.23 8.13
C ASN A 27 -13.26 -13.11 7.27
N PRO A 28 -13.39 -14.46 7.34
CA PRO A 28 -12.55 -15.39 6.57
C PRO A 28 -12.60 -15.19 5.05
N ALA A 29 -13.79 -15.02 4.47
CA ALA A 29 -13.94 -14.82 3.04
C ALA A 29 -13.28 -13.50 2.60
N GLU A 30 -13.45 -12.44 3.37
CA GLU A 30 -12.82 -11.15 3.07
C GLU A 30 -11.29 -11.19 3.23
N ALA A 31 -10.80 -11.96 4.19
CA ALA A 31 -9.38 -12.17 4.41
C ALA A 31 -8.74 -12.90 3.21
N GLU A 32 -9.39 -13.96 2.71
CA GLU A 32 -8.94 -14.68 1.51
C GLU A 32 -8.94 -13.80 0.27
N ASP A 33 -10.02 -13.04 0.06
CA ASP A 33 -10.11 -12.10 -1.06
C ASP A 33 -8.99 -11.05 -1.00
N ALA A 34 -8.76 -10.47 0.19
CA ALA A 34 -7.68 -9.51 0.40
C ALA A 34 -6.30 -10.15 0.16
N LEU A 35 -6.10 -11.39 0.58
CA LEU A 35 -4.86 -12.13 0.36
C LEU A 35 -4.59 -12.37 -1.13
N GLN A 36 -5.60 -12.79 -1.89
CA GLN A 36 -5.47 -12.96 -3.34
C GLN A 36 -5.14 -11.63 -4.04
N GLU A 37 -5.82 -10.55 -3.67
CA GLU A 37 -5.52 -9.21 -4.21
C GLU A 37 -4.07 -8.78 -3.91
N VAL A 38 -3.56 -9.08 -2.71
CA VAL A 38 -2.16 -8.83 -2.34
C VAL A 38 -1.21 -9.68 -3.17
N TRP A 39 -1.48 -10.98 -3.35
CA TRP A 39 -0.64 -11.83 -4.19
C TRP A 39 -0.58 -11.35 -5.63
N ILE A 40 -1.70 -10.87 -6.20
CA ILE A 40 -1.72 -10.26 -7.53
C ILE A 40 -0.84 -9.00 -7.58
N LYS A 41 -0.86 -8.17 -6.52
CA LYS A 41 0.01 -6.97 -6.43
C LYS A 41 1.48 -7.36 -6.35
N LEU A 42 1.83 -8.31 -5.48
CA LEU A 42 3.19 -8.81 -5.31
C LEU A 42 3.72 -9.44 -6.61
N TRP A 43 2.89 -10.24 -7.29
CA TRP A 43 3.22 -10.83 -8.59
C TRP A 43 3.61 -9.77 -9.62
N LYS A 44 2.83 -8.66 -9.70
CA LYS A 44 3.10 -7.54 -10.61
C LYS A 44 4.35 -6.74 -10.24
N GLN A 45 4.71 -6.69 -8.97
CA GLN A 45 5.90 -5.98 -8.46
C GLN A 45 7.17 -6.84 -8.47
N GLY A 46 7.11 -8.01 -9.10
CA GLY A 46 8.09 -9.08 -8.96
C GLY A 46 9.57 -8.70 -9.09
N ASP A 47 9.92 -7.77 -9.98
CA ASP A 47 11.33 -7.39 -10.18
C ASP A 47 11.83 -6.44 -9.09
N GLN A 48 10.92 -5.69 -8.44
CA GLN A 48 11.22 -4.82 -7.31
C GLN A 48 11.37 -5.62 -6.01
N LEU A 49 10.67 -6.76 -5.88
CA LEU A 49 10.74 -7.62 -4.70
C LEU A 49 12.15 -8.19 -4.47
N LEU A 50 12.92 -8.41 -5.54
CA LEU A 50 14.29 -8.91 -5.46
C LEU A 50 15.27 -7.93 -4.79
N GLN A 51 14.90 -6.66 -4.67
CA GLN A 51 15.74 -5.62 -4.04
C GLN A 51 15.40 -5.40 -2.56
N ILE A 52 14.36 -6.06 -2.06
CA ILE A 52 13.89 -5.88 -0.69
C ILE A 52 14.73 -6.76 0.23
N GLN A 53 15.37 -6.14 1.24
CA GLN A 53 16.21 -6.84 2.21
C GLN A 53 15.40 -7.80 3.07
N ASN A 54 14.25 -7.34 3.57
CA ASN A 54 13.33 -8.14 4.36
C ASN A 54 12.00 -8.33 3.64
N LEU A 55 11.94 -9.38 2.80
CA LEU A 55 10.74 -9.70 2.04
C LEU A 55 9.55 -10.03 2.94
N GLU A 56 9.80 -10.65 4.09
CA GLU A 56 8.75 -11.06 5.02
C GLU A 56 8.06 -9.85 5.66
N ALA A 57 8.84 -8.93 6.22
CA ALA A 57 8.31 -7.68 6.78
C ALA A 57 7.59 -6.85 5.71
N TRP A 58 8.08 -6.86 4.47
CA TRP A 58 7.40 -6.21 3.35
C TRP A 58 6.05 -6.84 3.02
N CYS A 59 5.96 -8.17 2.93
CA CYS A 59 4.70 -8.87 2.68
C CYS A 59 3.67 -8.59 3.77
N VAL A 60 4.11 -8.57 5.04
CA VAL A 60 3.27 -8.18 6.18
C VAL A 60 2.77 -6.74 6.01
N ARG A 61 3.66 -5.81 5.65
CA ARG A 61 3.31 -4.39 5.44
C ARG A 61 2.27 -4.21 4.33
N VAL A 62 2.51 -4.81 3.16
CA VAL A 62 1.60 -4.72 2.00
C VAL A 62 0.24 -5.31 2.35
N THR A 63 0.22 -6.47 3.04
CA THR A 63 -1.02 -7.12 3.47
C THR A 63 -1.80 -6.25 4.44
N LYS A 64 -1.15 -5.75 5.50
CA LYS A 64 -1.78 -4.88 6.50
C LYS A 64 -2.32 -3.60 5.89
N ASN A 65 -1.54 -2.91 5.06
CA ASN A 65 -2.00 -1.67 4.42
C ASN A 65 -3.21 -1.95 3.51
N HIS A 66 -3.15 -3.03 2.71
CA HIS A 66 -4.27 -3.38 1.84
C HIS A 66 -5.55 -3.72 2.61
N CYS A 67 -5.44 -4.49 3.71
CA CYS A 67 -6.61 -4.86 4.51
C CYS A 67 -7.20 -3.64 5.24
N ILE A 68 -6.37 -2.75 5.79
CA ILE A 68 -6.84 -1.50 6.42
C ILE A 68 -7.57 -0.63 5.41
N ASP A 69 -7.03 -0.47 4.20
CA ASP A 69 -7.67 0.30 3.14
C ASP A 69 -9.03 -0.32 2.74
N LYS A 70 -9.10 -1.65 2.64
CA LYS A 70 -10.33 -2.39 2.32
C LYS A 70 -11.39 -2.20 3.39
N VAL A 71 -11.03 -2.30 4.66
CA VAL A 71 -11.94 -2.11 5.81
C VAL A 71 -12.37 -0.64 5.94
N ARG A 72 -11.47 0.32 5.74
CA ARG A 72 -11.78 1.76 5.81
C ARG A 72 -12.77 2.21 4.73
N ASN A 73 -12.71 1.59 3.55
CA ASN A 73 -13.61 1.91 2.43
C ASN A 73 -15.01 1.27 2.57
N LYS A 74 -15.20 0.38 3.55
CA LYS A 74 -16.52 -0.15 3.90
C LYS A 74 -17.26 0.76 4.87
N LYS A 75 -18.60 0.79 4.76
CA LYS A 75 -19.46 1.40 5.79
C LYS A 75 -19.28 0.61 7.10
N PRO A 76 -19.34 1.27 8.28
CA PRO A 76 -19.15 0.59 9.55
C PRO A 76 -20.29 -0.41 9.79
N GLU A 77 -20.03 -1.68 9.53
CA GLU A 77 -20.79 -2.79 10.10
C GLU A 77 -20.19 -3.16 11.46
N VAL A 78 -21.04 -3.57 12.39
CA VAL A 78 -20.62 -4.07 13.70
C VAL A 78 -19.80 -5.32 13.47
N ARG A 79 -18.53 -5.29 13.89
CA ARG A 79 -17.58 -6.40 13.72
C ARG A 79 -17.98 -7.55 14.62
N GLU A 80 -18.75 -8.51 14.11
CA GLU A 80 -18.89 -9.82 14.73
C GLU A 80 -17.70 -10.69 14.30
N TRP A 81 -16.84 -11.02 15.26
CA TRP A 81 -15.80 -12.03 15.06
C TRP A 81 -16.49 -13.40 15.04
N THR A 82 -16.85 -13.88 13.85
CA THR A 82 -17.53 -15.18 13.71
C THR A 82 -16.57 -16.34 13.92
N GLU A 83 -17.13 -17.37 14.55
CA GLU A 83 -16.49 -18.55 15.13
C GLU A 83 -15.61 -19.34 14.17
N ALA A 84 -14.34 -19.50 14.55
CA ALA A 84 -13.57 -20.70 14.28
C ALA A 84 -13.09 -21.20 15.66
N LEU A 85 -13.87 -22.07 16.30
CA LEU A 85 -13.51 -22.66 17.58
C LEU A 85 -13.85 -24.15 17.61
N GLU A 86 -13.06 -24.95 16.91
CA GLU A 86 -12.71 -26.26 17.46
C GLU A 86 -11.48 -26.04 18.32
N ALA A 87 -11.70 -25.90 19.64
CA ALA A 87 -10.61 -25.79 20.59
C ALA A 87 -9.78 -27.08 20.54
N VAL A 88 -8.45 -26.93 20.51
CA VAL A 88 -7.51 -28.02 20.78
C VAL A 88 -7.78 -28.49 22.21
N SER A 89 -8.66 -29.47 22.37
CA SER A 89 -8.99 -30.00 23.70
C SER A 89 -7.99 -31.09 24.03
N TRP A 90 -7.15 -30.83 25.02
CA TRP A 90 -6.39 -31.86 25.70
C TRP A 90 -7.38 -32.70 26.52
N ASP A 91 -7.86 -33.81 25.95
CA ASP A 91 -8.56 -34.93 26.63
C ASP A 91 -9.32 -34.59 27.94
N GLN A 92 -10.30 -33.69 27.86
CA GLN A 92 -11.03 -33.15 29.03
C GLN A 92 -12.54 -33.38 28.91
N SER A 93 -13.21 -33.45 30.08
CA SER A 93 -14.67 -33.64 30.17
C SER A 93 -15.44 -32.49 29.50
N PRO A 94 -16.68 -32.72 29.01
CA PRO A 94 -17.49 -31.70 28.36
C PRO A 94 -17.63 -30.39 29.15
N GLU A 95 -17.72 -30.47 30.48
CA GLU A 95 -17.86 -29.33 31.37
C GLU A 95 -16.60 -28.45 31.38
N ARG A 96 -15.42 -29.06 31.44
CA ARG A 96 -14.15 -28.32 31.40
C ARG A 96 -13.91 -27.68 30.04
N LYS A 97 -14.35 -28.33 28.94
CA LYS A 97 -14.30 -27.73 27.61
C LYS A 97 -15.13 -26.44 27.55
N ALA A 98 -16.34 -26.44 28.12
CA ALA A 98 -17.18 -25.25 28.17
C ALA A 98 -16.54 -24.12 29.00
N GLU A 99 -16.00 -24.42 30.19
CA GLU A 99 -15.28 -23.44 31.01
C GLU A 99 -14.07 -22.82 30.29
N GLN A 100 -13.31 -23.64 29.57
CA GLN A 100 -12.17 -23.19 28.78
C GLN A 100 -12.60 -22.29 27.62
N GLN A 101 -13.66 -22.67 26.89
CA GLN A 101 -14.20 -21.86 25.80
C GLN A 101 -14.68 -20.49 26.28
N ASP A 102 -15.36 -20.43 27.43
CA ASP A 102 -15.78 -19.17 28.04
C ASP A 102 -14.60 -18.29 28.42
N THR A 103 -13.54 -18.89 28.99
CA THR A 103 -12.35 -18.13 29.39
C THR A 103 -11.56 -17.62 28.18
N LEU A 104 -11.40 -18.45 27.14
CA LEU A 104 -10.80 -18.04 25.87
C LEU A 104 -11.57 -16.89 25.20
N ARG A 105 -12.91 -16.91 25.30
CA ARG A 105 -13.76 -15.82 24.81
C ARG A 105 -13.46 -14.51 25.56
N LEU A 106 -13.30 -14.56 26.87
CA LEU A 106 -12.94 -13.37 27.67
C LEU A 106 -11.57 -12.80 27.26
N VAL A 107 -10.58 -13.67 27.02
CA VAL A 107 -9.25 -13.27 26.54
C VAL A 107 -9.36 -12.61 25.16
N ARG A 108 -10.10 -13.23 24.23
CA ARG A 108 -10.35 -12.69 22.90
C ARG A 108 -11.01 -11.31 22.97
N ASP A 109 -12.04 -11.14 23.79
CA ASP A 109 -12.74 -9.87 23.97
C ASP A 109 -11.83 -8.80 24.58
N ALA A 110 -11.02 -9.15 25.58
CA ALA A 110 -10.06 -8.24 26.18
C ALA A 110 -9.05 -7.73 25.16
N ILE A 111 -8.51 -8.63 24.33
CA ILE A 111 -7.58 -8.27 23.25
C ILE A 111 -8.29 -7.45 22.17
N GLY A 112 -9.52 -7.83 21.80
CA GLY A 112 -10.34 -7.14 20.80
C GLY A 112 -10.70 -5.70 21.18
N ARG A 113 -10.70 -5.36 22.48
CA ARG A 113 -10.92 -4.00 23.00
C ARG A 113 -9.68 -3.11 22.96
N LEU A 114 -8.49 -3.67 22.74
CA LEU A 114 -7.27 -2.86 22.65
C LEU A 114 -7.32 -1.95 21.41
N PRO A 115 -6.66 -0.79 21.40
CA PRO A 115 -6.46 -0.03 20.17
C PRO A 115 -5.80 -0.89 19.08
N GLU A 116 -6.22 -0.71 17.82
CA GLU A 116 -5.77 -1.53 16.67
C GLU A 116 -4.24 -1.66 16.58
N LYS A 117 -3.50 -0.58 16.82
CA LYS A 117 -2.02 -0.61 16.83
C LYS A 117 -1.44 -1.54 17.89
N LEU A 118 -2.07 -1.64 19.07
CA LEU A 118 -1.62 -2.54 20.13
C LEU A 118 -1.91 -3.99 19.76
N GLN A 119 -3.10 -4.24 19.20
CA GLN A 119 -3.48 -5.57 18.72
C GLN A 119 -2.52 -6.07 17.64
N LEU A 120 -2.18 -5.23 16.66
CA LEU A 120 -1.28 -5.58 15.56
C LEU A 120 0.13 -5.92 16.07
N VAL A 121 0.71 -5.09 16.94
CA VAL A 121 2.04 -5.35 17.49
C VAL A 121 2.08 -6.65 18.29
N MET A 122 1.03 -6.91 19.09
CA MET A 122 0.90 -8.16 19.85
C MET A 122 0.72 -9.37 18.93
N HIS A 123 -0.12 -9.26 17.90
CA HIS A 123 -0.32 -10.33 16.92
C HIS A 123 0.99 -10.69 16.20
N LEU A 124 1.73 -9.70 15.71
CA LEU A 124 3.00 -9.93 15.01
C LEU A 124 4.07 -10.55 15.93
N ARG A 125 4.10 -10.20 17.22
CA ARG A 125 5.08 -10.75 18.16
C ARG A 125 4.67 -12.11 18.71
N ASP A 126 3.51 -12.15 19.34
CA ASP A 126 3.09 -13.27 20.18
C ASP A 126 2.48 -14.41 19.37
N ILE A 127 1.85 -14.11 18.22
CA ILE A 127 1.29 -15.11 17.31
C ILE A 127 2.30 -15.43 16.19
N GLU A 128 2.77 -14.42 15.45
CA GLU A 128 3.65 -14.65 14.29
C GLU A 128 5.13 -14.85 14.65
N GLY A 129 5.55 -14.52 15.88
CA GLY A 129 6.93 -14.73 16.33
C GLY A 129 7.96 -13.78 15.72
N LEU A 130 7.54 -12.62 15.20
CA LEU A 130 8.46 -11.65 14.60
C LEU A 130 9.37 -10.99 15.65
N SER A 131 10.62 -10.77 15.25
CA SER A 131 11.55 -9.93 15.99
C SER A 131 11.07 -8.49 16.03
N TYR A 132 11.57 -7.72 17.00
CA TYR A 132 11.20 -6.33 17.11
C TYR A 132 11.60 -5.48 15.88
N HIS A 133 12.71 -5.82 15.24
CA HIS A 133 13.19 -5.14 14.03
C HIS A 133 12.26 -5.42 12.84
N GLU A 134 11.84 -6.67 12.67
CA GLU A 134 10.85 -7.04 11.63
C GLU A 134 9.51 -6.34 11.87
N ILE A 135 9.09 -6.15 13.12
CA ILE A 135 7.87 -5.42 13.46
C ILE A 135 8.02 -3.93 13.16
N GLU A 136 9.18 -3.33 13.48
CA GLU A 136 9.50 -1.94 13.14
C GLU A 136 9.40 -1.71 11.64
N GLU A 137 9.99 -2.61 10.84
CA GLU A 137 9.86 -2.59 9.39
C GLU A 137 8.42 -2.82 8.96
N ALA A 138 7.75 -3.87 9.43
CA ALA A 138 6.40 -4.22 8.97
C ALA A 138 5.36 -3.13 9.25
N LEU A 139 5.45 -2.48 10.42
CA LEU A 139 4.48 -1.46 10.86
C LEU A 139 4.93 -0.02 10.61
N GLU A 140 6.14 0.18 10.09
CA GLU A 140 6.75 1.49 9.82
C GLU A 140 6.72 2.39 11.07
N MET A 141 7.17 1.82 12.20
CA MET A 141 7.13 2.48 13.50
C MET A 141 8.45 2.31 14.25
N PRO A 142 8.94 3.34 14.98
CA PRO A 142 10.22 3.24 15.67
C PRO A 142 10.24 2.12 16.71
N MET A 143 11.39 1.45 16.85
CA MET A 143 11.65 0.40 17.84
C MET A 143 11.13 0.75 19.26
N ALA A 144 11.35 1.98 19.72
CA ALA A 144 10.87 2.43 21.03
C ALA A 144 9.33 2.38 21.15
N GLN A 145 8.63 2.74 20.07
CA GLN A 145 7.18 2.68 20.01
C GLN A 145 6.66 1.24 19.93
N VAL A 146 7.38 0.34 19.24
CA VAL A 146 7.07 -1.10 19.23
C VAL A 146 7.06 -1.64 20.66
N LYS A 147 8.14 -1.40 21.41
CA LYS A 147 8.27 -1.85 22.80
C LYS A 147 7.16 -1.31 23.70
N VAL A 148 6.87 -0.01 23.61
CA VAL A 148 5.81 0.64 24.41
C VAL A 148 4.43 0.07 24.05
N ASN A 149 4.15 -0.13 22.76
CA ASN A 149 2.87 -0.70 22.33
C ASN A 149 2.72 -2.14 22.80
N LEU A 150 3.76 -2.96 22.70
CA LEU A 150 3.73 -4.34 23.15
C LEU A 150 3.55 -4.43 24.68
N PHE A 151 4.25 -3.58 25.44
CA PHE A 151 4.08 -3.48 26.89
C PHE A 151 2.64 -3.13 27.28
N ARG A 152 2.04 -2.14 26.59
CA ARG A 152 0.65 -1.74 26.81
C ARG A 152 -0.34 -2.83 26.41
N ALA A 153 -0.09 -3.54 25.31
CA ALA A 153 -0.91 -4.66 24.85
C ALA A 153 -0.91 -5.79 25.89
N ALA A 154 0.28 -6.22 26.34
CA ALA A 154 0.45 -7.26 27.33
C ALA A 154 -0.19 -6.89 28.68
N THR A 155 -0.05 -5.63 29.11
CA THR A 155 -0.70 -5.13 30.34
C THR A 155 -2.22 -5.08 30.21
N GLY A 156 -2.73 -4.67 29.05
CA GLY A 156 -4.17 -4.63 28.78
C GLY A 156 -4.80 -6.03 28.77
N ALA A 157 -4.14 -6.98 28.10
CA ALA A 157 -4.57 -8.39 28.05
C ALA A 157 -4.54 -9.07 29.44
N CYS A 158 -3.58 -8.69 30.29
CA CYS A 158 -3.36 -9.26 31.63
C CYS A 158 -4.11 -8.51 32.75
N SER A 159 -4.79 -7.40 32.46
CA SER A 159 -5.51 -6.61 33.48
C SER A 159 -6.63 -7.39 34.18
N THR A 160 -7.07 -8.50 33.60
CA THR A 160 -8.05 -9.45 34.13
C THR A 160 -7.45 -10.49 35.10
N THR A 161 -6.12 -10.62 35.21
CA THR A 161 -5.45 -11.78 35.83
C THR A 161 -4.46 -11.40 36.96
N LYS A 162 -4.71 -10.29 37.67
CA LYS A 162 -3.92 -9.85 38.84
C LYS A 162 -4.16 -10.72 40.09
N HIS A 163 -3.75 -11.99 40.05
CA HIS A 163 -3.50 -12.76 41.26
C HIS A 163 -2.00 -13.00 41.42
N ARG A 164 -1.46 -12.35 42.45
CA ARG A 164 -0.04 -12.35 42.81
C ARG A 164 0.13 -13.26 44.02
N THR A 165 -0.19 -14.52 43.85
CA THR A 165 0.05 -15.55 44.87
C THR A 165 1.08 -16.54 44.33
N THR A 166 1.66 -17.33 45.23
CA THR A 166 2.91 -18.07 45.08
C THR A 166 2.87 -19.12 43.97
N MET A 167 3.23 -18.73 42.74
CA MET A 167 3.46 -19.68 41.63
C MET A 167 4.48 -20.75 42.06
N ASN A 168 4.16 -22.02 41.83
CA ASN A 168 5.01 -23.15 42.22
C ASN A 168 6.27 -23.32 41.34
N ASN A 169 6.37 -22.62 40.21
CA ASN A 169 7.52 -22.68 39.31
C ASN A 169 8.28 -21.33 39.24
N PRO A 170 9.42 -21.18 39.93
CA PRO A 170 10.16 -19.91 40.00
C PRO A 170 10.79 -19.53 38.66
N PHE A 171 11.17 -20.51 37.83
CA PHE A 171 11.75 -20.25 36.50
C PHE A 171 10.72 -19.68 35.53
N ILE A 172 9.54 -20.30 35.44
CA ILE A 172 8.45 -19.80 34.59
C ILE A 172 7.95 -18.45 35.08
N ARG A 173 7.93 -18.23 36.39
CA ARG A 173 7.63 -16.92 36.97
C ARG A 173 8.62 -15.84 36.53
N GLU A 174 9.92 -16.12 36.61
CA GLU A 174 10.94 -15.18 36.15
C GLU A 174 10.80 -14.89 34.65
N LEU A 175 10.54 -15.92 33.84
CA LEU A 175 10.30 -15.75 32.41
C LEU A 175 9.02 -14.95 32.11
N LEU A 176 7.94 -15.15 32.85
CA LEU A 176 6.72 -14.35 32.73
C LEU A 176 7.00 -12.88 33.11
N ASP A 177 7.71 -12.64 34.22
CA ASP A 177 8.11 -11.29 34.63
C ASP A 177 8.97 -10.61 33.54
N LYS A 178 9.97 -11.32 33.00
CA LYS A 178 10.79 -10.85 31.87
C LYS A 178 9.93 -10.60 30.63
N TYR A 179 8.99 -11.49 30.35
CA TYR A 179 8.07 -11.35 29.23
C TYR A 179 7.30 -10.05 29.40
N PHE A 180 6.57 -9.83 30.48
CA PHE A 180 5.82 -8.59 30.69
C PHE A 180 6.71 -7.33 30.71
N ARG A 181 7.96 -7.42 31.15
CA ARG A 181 8.95 -6.32 31.06
C ARG A 181 9.56 -6.10 29.68
N ARG A 182 9.29 -6.99 28.72
CA ARG A 182 9.86 -6.99 27.35
C ARG A 182 11.37 -7.19 27.32
N GLU A 183 11.87 -7.96 28.28
CA GLU A 183 13.27 -8.37 28.40
C GLU A 183 13.51 -9.74 27.76
N THR A 184 12.45 -10.41 27.28
CA THR A 184 12.54 -11.74 26.66
C THR A 184 13.12 -11.74 25.25
N THR A 185 13.92 -12.76 25.00
CA THR A 185 14.35 -13.23 23.68
C THR A 185 13.25 -14.07 23.02
N LEU A 186 13.37 -14.29 21.70
CA LEU A 186 12.45 -15.17 20.96
C LEU A 186 12.51 -16.62 21.47
N GLU A 187 13.68 -17.08 21.92
CA GLU A 187 13.87 -18.43 22.46
C GLU A 187 13.17 -18.61 23.82
N GLU A 188 13.26 -17.62 24.70
CA GLU A 188 12.53 -17.62 25.99
C GLU A 188 11.01 -17.58 25.77
N GLU A 189 10.54 -16.80 24.79
CA GLU A 189 9.12 -16.78 24.43
C GLU A 189 8.66 -18.11 23.83
N LYS A 190 9.50 -18.79 23.05
CA LYS A 190 9.23 -20.13 22.57
C LYS A 190 9.12 -21.12 23.74
N THR A 191 9.98 -21.00 24.75
CA THR A 191 9.93 -21.82 25.97
C THR A 191 8.62 -21.60 26.72
N LEU A 192 8.16 -20.35 26.85
CA LEU A 192 6.85 -20.05 27.44
C LEU A 192 5.71 -20.71 26.65
N ARG A 193 5.71 -20.60 25.32
CA ARG A 193 4.70 -21.26 24.46
C ARG A 193 4.71 -22.77 24.62
N GLU A 194 5.89 -23.39 24.61
CA GLU A 194 6.04 -24.83 24.79
C GLU A 194 5.58 -25.28 26.19
N PHE A 195 5.88 -24.50 27.23
CA PHE A 195 5.43 -24.77 28.59
C PHE A 195 3.90 -24.75 28.71
N PHE A 196 3.25 -23.68 28.22
CA PHE A 196 1.79 -23.52 28.27
C PHE A 196 1.02 -24.33 27.22
N SER A 197 1.71 -24.97 26.28
CA SER A 197 1.09 -25.96 25.37
C SER A 197 0.61 -27.21 26.10
N ARG A 198 1.09 -27.45 27.33
CA ARG A 198 0.72 -28.60 28.16
C ARG A 198 -0.28 -28.17 29.22
N ASP A 199 -1.03 -29.13 29.76
CA ASP A 199 -1.95 -28.84 30.86
C ASP A 199 -1.18 -28.45 32.13
N VAL A 200 -1.47 -27.27 32.68
CA VAL A 200 -0.79 -26.72 33.85
C VAL A 200 -1.69 -26.90 35.08
N ALA A 201 -1.26 -27.73 36.03
CA ALA A 201 -2.02 -28.01 37.25
C ALA A 201 -2.03 -26.85 38.26
N ASP A 202 -1.18 -25.83 38.09
CA ASP A 202 -1.05 -24.69 39.01
C ASP A 202 -2.17 -23.64 38.77
N PRO A 203 -3.07 -23.40 39.76
CA PRO A 203 -4.15 -22.43 39.62
C PRO A 203 -3.69 -21.00 39.32
N ASP A 204 -2.52 -20.59 39.81
CA ASP A 204 -1.99 -19.24 39.58
C ASP A 204 -1.46 -19.05 38.15
N LEU A 205 -1.12 -20.16 37.47
CA LEU A 205 -0.66 -20.15 36.08
C LEU A 205 -1.79 -20.31 35.06
N LYS A 206 -2.96 -20.81 35.49
CA LYS A 206 -4.13 -21.04 34.63
C LYS A 206 -4.51 -19.81 33.79
N PRO A 207 -4.55 -18.57 34.31
CA PRO A 207 -4.91 -17.43 33.47
C PRO A 207 -3.90 -17.13 32.35
N TYR A 208 -2.62 -17.42 32.57
CA TYR A 208 -1.59 -17.30 31.54
C TYR A 208 -1.68 -18.44 30.52
N GLN A 209 -2.00 -19.67 30.97
CA GLN A 209 -2.25 -20.81 30.08
C GLN A 209 -3.34 -20.48 29.05
N GLU A 210 -4.43 -19.82 29.46
CA GLU A 210 -5.51 -19.41 28.54
C GLU A 210 -5.03 -18.36 27.53
N LEU A 211 -4.20 -17.40 27.95
CA LEU A 211 -3.60 -16.41 27.05
C LEU A 211 -2.69 -17.07 25.99
N PHE A 212 -1.81 -17.99 26.41
CA PHE A 212 -0.93 -18.70 25.48
C PHE A 212 -1.69 -19.71 24.61
N SER A 213 -2.75 -20.34 25.14
CA SER A 213 -3.67 -21.18 24.37
C SER A 213 -4.38 -20.37 23.30
N PHE A 214 -4.83 -19.15 23.62
CA PHE A 214 -5.38 -18.23 22.63
C PHE A 214 -4.38 -17.94 21.51
N PHE A 215 -3.12 -17.62 21.83
CA PHE A 215 -2.09 -17.39 20.79
C PHE A 215 -1.88 -18.61 19.90
N GLN A 216 -1.88 -19.81 20.48
CA GLN A 216 -1.71 -21.05 19.75
C GLN A 216 -2.89 -21.33 18.81
N ILE A 217 -4.13 -21.13 19.27
CA ILE A 217 -5.35 -21.30 18.46
C ILE A 217 -5.34 -20.32 17.27
N GLU A 218 -4.96 -19.07 17.50
CA GLU A 218 -4.86 -18.08 16.44
C GLU A 218 -3.78 -18.49 15.41
N GLN A 219 -2.67 -19.09 15.84
CA GLN A 219 -1.59 -19.54 14.97
C GLN A 219 -2.01 -20.72 14.05
N LEU A 220 -3.03 -21.50 14.43
CA LEU A 220 -3.53 -22.63 13.64
C LEU A 220 -4.42 -22.21 12.46
N GLN A 221 -4.85 -20.95 12.40
CA GLN A 221 -5.70 -20.46 11.32
C GLN A 221 -4.94 -20.51 9.98
N GLN A 222 -5.58 -21.13 8.99
CA GLN A 222 -5.06 -21.30 7.62
C GLN A 222 -6.12 -20.88 6.60
N PRO A 223 -5.70 -20.41 5.41
CA PRO A 223 -6.62 -20.14 4.31
C PRO A 223 -7.31 -21.44 3.85
N SER A 224 -8.47 -21.32 3.19
CA SER A 224 -9.16 -22.50 2.64
C SER A 224 -8.31 -23.27 1.63
N GLU A 225 -8.54 -24.58 1.61
CA GLU A 225 -8.01 -25.47 0.59
C GLU A 225 -8.40 -24.96 -0.81
N GLY A 226 -7.48 -25.02 -1.77
CA GLY A 226 -7.75 -24.53 -3.13
C GLY A 226 -7.44 -23.03 -3.35
N LEU A 227 -7.01 -22.28 -2.34
CA LEU A 227 -6.72 -20.84 -2.50
C LEU A 227 -5.58 -20.59 -3.50
N GLU A 228 -4.51 -21.38 -3.43
CA GLU A 228 -3.36 -21.26 -4.31
C GLU A 228 -3.71 -21.66 -5.75
N GLU A 229 -4.47 -22.73 -5.93
CA GLU A 229 -4.95 -23.22 -7.21
C GLU A 229 -5.80 -22.16 -7.90
N ARG A 230 -6.77 -21.56 -7.17
CA ARG A 230 -7.61 -20.46 -7.66
C ARG A 230 -6.75 -19.26 -8.10
N PHE A 231 -5.72 -18.93 -7.33
CA PHE A 231 -4.80 -17.84 -7.68
C PHE A 231 -4.03 -18.12 -8.99
N PHE A 232 -3.41 -19.30 -9.13
CA PHE A 232 -2.66 -19.63 -10.35
C PHE A 232 -3.57 -19.83 -11.57
N GLU A 233 -4.77 -20.34 -11.38
CA GLU A 233 -5.78 -20.40 -12.45
C GLU A 233 -6.16 -19.00 -12.93
N GLN A 234 -6.32 -18.05 -12.01
CA GLN A 234 -6.59 -16.65 -12.35
C GLN A 234 -5.42 -15.99 -13.09
N LEU A 235 -4.17 -16.29 -12.71
CA LEU A 235 -2.98 -15.79 -13.40
C LEU A 235 -2.89 -16.33 -14.84
N SER A 236 -3.08 -17.63 -15.04
CA SER A 236 -3.02 -18.24 -16.38
C SER A 236 -4.13 -17.72 -17.32
N LYS A 237 -5.34 -17.51 -16.80
CA LYS A 237 -6.44 -16.84 -17.54
C LYS A 237 -6.06 -15.41 -17.94
N ARG A 238 -5.35 -14.68 -17.10
CA ARG A 238 -4.89 -13.31 -17.43
C ARG A 238 -3.80 -13.31 -18.48
N GLU A 239 -2.81 -14.18 -18.38
CA GLU A 239 -1.73 -14.30 -19.37
C GLU A 239 -2.25 -14.70 -20.75
N THR A 240 -3.23 -15.60 -20.81
CA THR A 240 -3.87 -15.99 -22.08
C THR A 240 -4.79 -14.90 -22.65
N SER A 241 -5.23 -13.93 -21.83
CA SER A 241 -6.12 -12.83 -22.24
C SER A 241 -5.42 -11.56 -22.73
N GLU A 242 -4.08 -11.47 -22.70
CA GLU A 242 -3.32 -10.36 -23.30
C GLU A 242 -2.46 -10.84 -24.48
N PRO A 243 -2.71 -10.27 -25.68
CA PRO A 243 -1.86 -9.17 -26.06
C PRO A 243 -2.66 -7.87 -26.06
N LYS A 244 -2.28 -6.91 -25.21
CA LYS A 244 -2.65 -5.51 -25.45
C LYS A 244 -1.95 -5.07 -26.74
N ARG A 245 -2.65 -5.21 -27.87
CA ARG A 245 -2.25 -4.62 -29.15
C ARG A 245 -1.98 -3.11 -28.95
N PRO A 246 -0.92 -2.54 -29.54
CA PRO A 246 -0.59 -1.11 -29.44
C PRO A 246 -1.65 -0.17 -30.05
N GLU A 247 -2.77 -0.69 -30.55
CA GLU A 247 -3.83 0.09 -31.19
C GLU A 247 -4.53 1.08 -30.24
N ALA A 248 -4.59 0.80 -28.93
CA ALA A 248 -5.21 1.73 -27.96
C ALA A 248 -4.33 2.97 -27.66
N ILE A 249 -3.01 2.78 -27.61
CA ILE A 249 -2.03 3.88 -27.45
C ILE A 249 -1.94 4.67 -28.76
N LEU A 250 -1.94 3.98 -29.91
CA LEU A 250 -1.98 4.63 -31.21
C LEU A 250 -3.27 5.42 -31.40
N ARG A 251 -4.42 4.98 -30.89
CA ARG A 251 -5.70 5.71 -31.01
C ARG A 251 -5.73 7.00 -30.20
N THR A 252 -5.09 7.04 -29.04
CA THR A 252 -4.98 8.27 -28.22
C THR A 252 -3.91 9.23 -28.76
N LEU A 253 -2.85 8.72 -29.37
CA LEU A 253 -1.78 9.51 -30.01
C LEU A 253 -2.07 9.89 -31.47
N ARG A 254 -3.06 9.25 -32.13
CA ARG A 254 -3.44 9.48 -33.52
C ARG A 254 -3.68 10.96 -33.86
N PRO A 255 -4.36 11.77 -33.03
CA PRO A 255 -4.55 13.20 -33.34
C PRO A 255 -3.23 13.98 -33.32
N TRP A 256 -2.29 13.61 -32.45
CA TRP A 256 -0.98 14.25 -32.32
C TRP A 256 -0.06 13.87 -33.48
N LEU A 257 -0.05 12.59 -33.87
CA LEU A 257 0.71 12.09 -35.01
C LEU A 257 0.22 12.68 -36.34
N VAL A 258 -1.10 12.81 -36.53
CA VAL A 258 -1.67 13.46 -37.73
C VAL A 258 -1.30 14.94 -37.80
N ARG A 259 -1.32 15.66 -36.66
CA ARG A 259 -0.89 17.07 -36.60
C ARG A 259 0.61 17.23 -36.88
N ALA A 260 1.45 16.37 -36.32
CA ALA A 260 2.89 16.37 -36.59
C ALA A 260 3.19 16.05 -38.06
N ALA A 261 2.49 15.10 -38.66
CA ALA A 261 2.61 14.77 -40.08
C ALA A 261 2.17 15.93 -40.99
N MET A 262 1.11 16.68 -40.64
CA MET A 262 0.71 17.88 -41.38
C MET A 262 1.75 18.99 -41.30
N VAL A 263 2.36 19.22 -40.13
CA VAL A 263 3.46 20.19 -39.99
C VAL A 263 4.67 19.75 -40.80
N ALA A 264 5.03 18.46 -40.78
CA ALA A 264 6.09 17.92 -41.61
C ALA A 264 5.78 18.08 -43.11
N PHE A 265 4.54 17.82 -43.54
CA PHE A 265 4.12 18.03 -44.94
C PHE A 265 4.16 19.51 -45.34
N LEU A 266 3.79 20.43 -44.45
CA LEU A 266 3.90 21.87 -44.69
C LEU A 266 5.36 22.33 -44.75
N LEU A 267 6.24 21.79 -43.90
CA LEU A 267 7.67 22.10 -43.93
C LEU A 267 8.35 21.51 -45.17
N ILE A 268 8.03 20.27 -45.53
CA ILE A 268 8.53 19.62 -46.76
C ILE A 268 7.97 20.32 -47.99
N GLY A 269 6.68 20.69 -48.00
CA GLY A 269 6.06 21.45 -49.07
C GLY A 269 6.65 22.86 -49.19
N SER A 270 6.88 23.55 -48.08
CA SER A 270 7.54 24.86 -48.05
C SER A 270 9.00 24.77 -48.50
N TRP A 271 9.72 23.70 -48.12
CA TRP A 271 11.08 23.44 -48.57
C TRP A 271 11.13 23.05 -50.05
N TRP A 272 10.14 22.30 -50.54
CA TRP A 272 10.00 21.95 -51.95
C TRP A 272 9.61 23.15 -52.81
N ILE A 273 8.74 24.04 -52.32
CA ILE A 273 8.43 25.32 -52.98
C ILE A 273 9.66 26.23 -52.97
N TYR A 274 10.38 26.32 -51.85
CA TYR A 274 11.63 27.09 -51.75
C TYR A 274 12.69 26.60 -52.74
N THR A 275 12.90 25.29 -52.83
CA THR A 275 13.89 24.68 -53.74
C THR A 275 13.43 24.65 -55.20
N ARG A 276 12.13 24.59 -55.47
CA ARG A 276 11.59 24.64 -56.85
C ARG A 276 11.53 26.06 -57.40
N ASN A 277 11.47 27.08 -56.55
CA ASN A 277 11.55 28.49 -56.96
C ASN A 277 12.97 28.90 -57.39
N GLU A 278 14.00 28.10 -57.09
CA GLU A 278 15.36 28.27 -57.63
C GLU A 278 15.53 27.67 -59.06
N MET A 279 14.53 27.00 -59.63
CA MET A 279 14.59 26.40 -60.98
C MET A 279 13.43 26.82 -61.90
N ASN A 280 13.13 28.12 -62.00
CA ASN A 280 12.36 28.61 -63.15
C ASN A 280 12.86 30.01 -63.61
N PRO A 281 13.60 30.11 -64.73
CA PRO A 281 14.14 31.37 -65.21
C PRO A 281 13.11 32.07 -66.11
N ALA A 282 11.98 32.50 -65.55
CA ALA A 282 11.07 33.43 -66.21
C ALA A 282 9.93 33.82 -65.27
N THR A 283 10.10 34.92 -64.54
CA THR A 283 9.02 35.87 -64.22
C THR A 283 9.66 37.02 -63.45
N GLU A 284 9.78 38.17 -64.11
CA GLU A 284 10.20 39.42 -63.50
C GLU A 284 9.32 39.74 -62.30
N THR A 285 9.90 39.69 -61.11
CA THR A 285 9.40 40.42 -59.95
C THR A 285 10.49 41.39 -59.56
N ALA A 286 10.16 42.68 -59.56
CA ALA A 286 11.07 43.76 -59.25
C ALA A 286 11.74 43.50 -57.90
N ALA A 287 13.07 43.37 -57.92
CA ALA A 287 13.87 43.21 -56.72
C ALA A 287 13.66 44.43 -55.81
N ILE A 288 13.14 44.18 -54.61
CA ILE A 288 13.17 45.17 -53.53
C ILE A 288 14.64 45.34 -53.13
N ASP A 289 15.19 46.53 -53.33
CA ASP A 289 16.55 46.87 -52.95
C ASP A 289 16.66 47.04 -51.43
N TRP A 290 17.13 45.99 -50.77
CA TRP A 290 17.33 45.92 -49.32
C TRP A 290 18.48 46.80 -48.82
N SER A 291 19.37 47.29 -49.71
CA SER A 291 20.48 48.19 -49.35
C SER A 291 20.01 49.55 -48.81
N LYS A 292 18.73 49.90 -49.05
CA LYS A 292 18.10 51.12 -48.55
C LYS A 292 17.71 51.06 -47.06
N TYR A 293 17.67 49.86 -46.48
CA TYR A 293 17.22 49.63 -45.09
C TYR A 293 18.32 49.10 -44.16
N GLU A 294 19.57 48.99 -44.65
CA GLU A 294 20.72 48.68 -43.80
C GLU A 294 21.19 49.93 -43.05
N PRO A 295 21.12 49.95 -41.70
CA PRO A 295 21.59 51.09 -40.92
C PRO A 295 23.12 51.19 -41.02
N LYS A 296 23.61 52.34 -41.50
CA LYS A 296 25.05 52.53 -41.77
C LYS A 296 25.87 52.83 -40.50
N THR A 297 25.21 53.10 -39.38
CA THR A 297 25.87 53.37 -38.09
C THR A 297 25.14 52.71 -36.91
N PRO A 298 25.86 52.34 -35.83
CA PRO A 298 25.27 51.66 -34.67
C PRO A 298 24.16 52.46 -33.96
N GLU A 299 24.26 53.79 -33.95
CA GLU A 299 23.27 54.66 -33.29
C GLU A 299 21.94 54.71 -34.06
N GLU A 300 22.00 54.64 -35.39
CA GLU A 300 20.82 54.61 -36.25
C GLU A 300 20.08 53.27 -36.15
N ALA A 301 20.82 52.16 -36.05
CA ALA A 301 20.27 50.84 -35.77
C ALA A 301 19.54 50.81 -34.41
N LEU A 302 20.10 51.46 -33.39
CA LEU A 302 19.50 51.55 -32.05
C LEU A 302 18.21 52.39 -32.04
N ARG A 303 18.15 53.44 -32.88
CA ARG A 303 16.94 54.27 -33.02
C ARG A 303 15.81 53.51 -33.71
N ILE A 304 16.09 52.81 -34.82
CA ILE A 304 15.10 52.05 -35.58
C ILE A 304 14.56 50.88 -34.74
N THR A 305 15.43 50.19 -34.00
CA THR A 305 15.02 49.11 -33.09
C THR A 305 14.18 49.62 -31.92
N LYS A 306 14.51 50.77 -31.31
CA LYS A 306 13.65 51.40 -30.29
C LYS A 306 12.28 51.79 -30.83
N GLU A 307 12.21 52.30 -32.06
CA GLU A 307 10.94 52.66 -32.69
C GLU A 307 10.08 51.41 -33.02
N ALA A 308 10.71 50.34 -33.50
CA ALA A 308 10.07 49.05 -33.75
C ALA A 308 9.55 48.41 -32.45
N LEU A 309 10.36 48.42 -31.38
CA LEU A 309 9.93 47.97 -30.05
C LEU A 309 8.76 48.81 -29.53
N GLY A 310 8.78 50.13 -29.74
CA GLY A 310 7.69 51.03 -29.37
C GLY A 310 6.40 50.79 -30.15
N LYS A 311 6.47 50.36 -31.42
CA LYS A 311 5.28 49.93 -32.19
C LYS A 311 4.76 48.57 -31.71
N ALA A 312 5.64 47.61 -31.45
CA ALA A 312 5.26 46.30 -30.93
C ALA A 312 4.64 46.39 -29.52
N SER A 313 5.21 47.20 -28.63
CA SER A 313 4.69 47.46 -27.29
C SER A 313 3.30 48.11 -27.31
N ARG A 314 3.07 49.07 -28.21
CA ARG A 314 1.73 49.66 -28.41
C ARG A 314 0.70 48.65 -28.88
N HIS A 315 1.08 47.70 -29.75
CA HIS A 315 0.20 46.62 -30.18
C HIS A 315 -0.10 45.61 -29.07
N LEU A 316 0.88 45.27 -28.24
CA LEU A 316 0.69 44.39 -27.08
C LEU A 316 -0.22 45.03 -26.03
N ASN A 317 -0.03 46.33 -25.74
CA ASN A 317 -0.92 47.06 -24.82
C ASN A 317 -2.36 47.20 -25.33
N LYS A 318 -2.55 47.21 -26.66
CA LYS A 318 -3.89 47.21 -27.26
C LYS A 318 -4.57 45.83 -27.14
N GLY A 319 -3.78 44.77 -27.20
CA GLY A 319 -4.25 43.40 -26.94
C GLY A 319 -4.63 43.17 -25.48
N THR A 320 -3.85 43.69 -24.54
CA THR A 320 -4.16 43.58 -23.10
C THR A 320 -5.36 44.44 -22.70
N SER A 321 -5.55 45.62 -23.30
CA SER A 321 -6.76 46.43 -23.06
C SER A 321 -8.03 45.76 -23.60
N MET A 322 -7.97 45.14 -24.79
CA MET A 322 -9.10 44.35 -25.33
C MET A 322 -9.45 43.15 -24.44
N ALA A 323 -8.43 42.44 -23.93
CA ALA A 323 -8.67 41.31 -23.02
C ALA A 323 -9.28 41.75 -21.68
N MET A 324 -8.85 42.89 -21.13
CA MET A 324 -9.46 43.47 -19.93
C MET A 324 -10.90 43.93 -20.17
N GLU A 325 -11.20 44.49 -21.34
CA GLU A 325 -12.54 44.93 -21.73
C GLU A 325 -13.50 43.73 -21.90
N GLU A 326 -13.04 42.64 -22.52
CA GLU A 326 -13.80 41.38 -22.60
C GLU A 326 -14.01 40.74 -21.23
N MET A 327 -13.02 40.76 -20.34
CA MET A 327 -13.17 40.28 -18.96
C MET A 327 -14.17 41.12 -18.15
N ASN A 328 -14.21 42.44 -18.37
CA ASN A 328 -15.16 43.32 -17.69
C ASN A 328 -16.59 43.11 -18.21
N LEU A 329 -16.76 42.90 -19.53
CA LEU A 329 -18.03 42.50 -20.14
C LEU A 329 -18.54 41.16 -19.60
N MET A 330 -17.66 40.18 -19.38
CA MET A 330 -18.02 38.91 -18.72
C MET A 330 -18.39 39.10 -17.23
N GLY A 331 -17.73 40.03 -16.53
CA GLY A 331 -18.07 40.38 -15.14
C GLY A 331 -19.42 41.08 -14.99
N GLU A 332 -19.81 41.93 -15.95
CA GLU A 332 -21.13 42.55 -15.98
C GLU A 332 -22.24 41.55 -16.36
N MET A 333 -21.98 40.62 -17.28
CA MET A 333 -22.90 39.52 -17.58
C MET A 333 -23.18 38.62 -16.36
N GLY A 334 -22.19 38.45 -15.47
CA GLY A 334 -22.36 37.72 -14.21
C GLY A 334 -23.26 38.42 -13.18
N LYS A 335 -23.39 39.76 -13.23
CA LYS A 335 -24.26 40.54 -12.32
C LYS A 335 -25.72 40.62 -12.78
N VAL A 336 -26.01 40.28 -14.03
CA VAL A 336 -27.38 40.23 -14.59
C VAL A 336 -28.03 38.84 -14.35
N LEU A 337 -27.25 37.85 -13.90
CA LEU A 337 -27.67 36.47 -13.64
C LEU A 337 -27.82 36.12 -12.14
N HIS A 338 -27.89 37.13 -11.27
CA HIS A 338 -28.33 37.05 -9.86
C HIS A 338 -29.38 38.12 -9.62
#